data_AF-A0A4Q9MHA2-F1
#
_entry.id   AF-A0A4Q9MHA2-F1
#
_cell.length_a   1.000
_cell.length_b   1.000
_cell.length_c   1.000
_cell.angle_alpha   90.00
_cell.angle_beta   90.00
_cell.angle_gamma   90.00
#
_symmetry.space_group_name_H-M   'P 1'
#
loop_
_entity.id
_entity.type
_entity.pdbx_description
1 polymer ?
#
loop_
_entity_poly.entity_id
_entity_poly.type
_entity_poly.pdbx_seq_one_letter_code
_entity_poly.pdbx_strand_id
1 'polypeptide(L)'
;MPKKAPSVKDYLDGIDVSKVTSGLWAPAKQWNRLHGDGKSTTGGSYHIETIHGSDGVYKAKVVGPGGATKVEVEWAAATNPAPTVATVIAALKAKA
;
A
#
# COMPACT_ATOMS: atom_id res chain seq x y z
N MET A 1 6.01 -23.09 19.10
CA MET A 1 4.87 -22.83 18.20
C MET A 1 5.40 -22.10 16.98
N PRO A 2 5.19 -22.58 15.74
CA PRO A 2 5.57 -21.81 14.57
C PRO A 2 4.77 -20.49 14.58
N LYS A 3 5.47 -19.36 14.46
CA LYS A 3 4.84 -18.05 14.30
C LYS A 3 3.96 -18.13 13.05
N LYS A 4 2.64 -17.98 13.19
CA LYS A 4 1.72 -17.91 12.04
C LYS A 4 2.29 -16.87 11.06
N ALA A 5 2.42 -17.23 9.78
CA ALA A 5 2.82 -16.27 8.77
C ALA A 5 1.85 -15.08 8.82
N PRO A 6 2.33 -13.84 8.91
CA PRO A 6 1.47 -12.68 9.03
C PRO A 6 0.54 -12.61 7.81
N SER A 7 -0.76 -12.39 8.02
CA SER A 7 -1.67 -12.17 6.90
C SER A 7 -1.54 -10.75 6.36
N VAL A 8 -2.07 -10.51 5.15
CA VAL A 8 -2.15 -9.16 4.56
C VAL A 8 -2.97 -8.23 5.45
N LYS A 9 -4.04 -8.76 6.06
CA LYS A 9 -4.86 -8.04 7.02
C LYS A 9 -4.05 -7.65 8.28
N ASP A 10 -3.31 -8.58 8.87
CA ASP A 10 -2.45 -8.30 10.03
C ASP A 10 -1.36 -7.26 9.71
N TYR A 11 -0.82 -7.33 8.49
CA TYR A 11 0.12 -6.35 7.98
C TYR A 11 -0.51 -4.96 7.93
N LEU A 12 -1.65 -4.81 7.23
CA LEU A 12 -2.34 -3.54 7.06
C LEU A 12 -2.82 -2.96 8.40
N ASP A 13 -3.38 -3.79 9.28
CA ASP A 13 -3.83 -3.37 10.62
C ASP A 13 -2.67 -2.90 11.50
N GLY A 14 -1.46 -3.40 11.24
CA GLY A 14 -0.24 -3.01 11.93
C GLY A 14 0.42 -1.73 11.40
N ILE A 15 -0.08 -1.12 10.32
CA ILE A 15 0.53 0.08 9.75
C ILE A 15 0.16 1.31 10.59
N ASP A 16 1.19 2.01 11.04
CA ASP A 16 1.07 3.34 11.63
C ASP A 16 1.18 4.39 10.52
N VAL A 17 0.05 4.96 10.13
CA VAL A 17 -0.05 5.93 9.04
C VAL A 17 0.85 7.16 9.28
N SER A 18 1.08 7.53 10.55
CA SER A 18 1.91 8.68 10.90
C SER A 18 3.40 8.46 10.60
N LYS A 19 3.81 7.19 10.48
CA LYS A 19 5.19 6.80 10.16
C LYS A 19 5.44 6.58 8.68
N VAL A 20 4.41 6.69 7.85
CA VAL A 20 4.58 6.61 6.41
C VAL A 20 5.13 7.94 5.91
N THR A 21 6.39 7.94 5.49
CA THR A 21 7.15 9.18 5.23
C THR A 21 7.19 9.59 3.77
N SER A 22 6.99 8.66 2.83
CA SER A 22 7.12 8.94 1.40
C SER A 22 6.49 7.85 0.52
N GLY A 23 6.42 8.10 -0.79
CA GLY A 23 6.00 7.13 -1.81
C GLY A 23 4.61 7.36 -2.40
N LEU A 24 3.93 8.47 -2.06
CA LEU A 24 2.66 8.84 -2.70
C LEU A 24 2.91 9.48 -4.07
N TRP A 25 2.35 8.87 -5.12
CA TRP A 25 2.11 9.45 -6.44
C TRP A 25 3.33 10.02 -7.20
N ALA A 26 4.54 9.94 -6.63
CA ALA A 26 5.75 10.60 -7.12
C ALA A 26 6.97 9.66 -7.12
N PRO A 27 7.70 9.54 -8.24
CA PRO A 27 7.37 10.08 -9.57
C PRO A 27 6.10 9.46 -10.17
N ALA A 28 5.29 10.29 -10.84
CA ALA A 28 4.14 9.81 -11.59
C ALA A 28 4.61 8.84 -12.70
N LYS A 29 3.78 7.85 -13.03
CA LYS A 29 4.03 6.79 -14.02
C LYS A 29 5.03 5.70 -13.61
N GLN A 30 5.39 5.63 -12.33
CA GLN A 30 6.15 4.51 -11.76
C GLN A 30 5.50 4.03 -10.46
N TRP A 31 5.58 2.72 -10.21
CA TRP A 31 5.22 2.15 -8.92
C TRP A 31 6.25 2.54 -7.87
N ASN A 32 5.79 3.25 -6.84
CA ASN A 32 6.62 3.71 -5.74
C ASN A 32 6.18 3.01 -4.46
N ARG A 33 7.15 2.38 -3.79
CA ARG A 33 6.90 1.77 -2.50
C ARG A 33 6.66 2.84 -1.44
N LEU A 34 5.63 2.67 -0.62
CA LEU A 34 5.45 3.49 0.57
C LEU A 34 6.58 3.21 1.56
N HIS A 35 7.28 4.24 2.02
CA HIS A 35 8.30 4.08 3.04
C HIS A 35 7.70 4.23 4.43
N GLY A 36 8.11 3.39 5.38
CA GLY A 36 7.56 3.39 6.73
C GLY A 36 6.20 2.69 6.87
N ASP A 37 5.76 2.01 5.81
CA ASP A 37 4.57 1.14 5.78
C ASP A 37 4.77 -0.20 6.52
N GLY A 38 6.02 -0.50 6.90
CA GLY A 38 6.40 -1.77 7.48
C GLY A 38 6.32 -1.82 9.00
N LYS A 39 5.71 -2.90 9.51
CA LYS A 39 5.93 -3.38 10.88
C LYS A 39 7.00 -4.48 10.85
N SER A 40 8.05 -4.36 11.67
CA SER A 40 9.15 -5.35 11.77
C SER A 40 8.65 -6.80 11.98
N THR A 41 7.45 -6.97 12.54
CA THR A 41 6.82 -8.29 12.79
C THR A 41 6.45 -9.08 11.53
N THR A 42 6.32 -8.45 10.36
CA THR A 42 6.11 -9.17 9.09
C THR A 42 7.42 -9.54 8.40
N GLY A 43 8.56 -9.14 8.97
CA GLY A 43 9.90 -9.41 8.41
C GLY A 43 10.11 -8.80 7.03
N GLY A 44 9.36 -7.75 6.67
CA GLY A 44 9.41 -7.17 5.32
C GLY A 44 8.74 -8.03 4.25
N SER A 45 7.94 -9.03 4.64
CA SER A 45 7.21 -9.91 3.72
C SER A 45 6.16 -9.20 2.86
N TYR A 46 5.73 -8.01 3.29
CA TYR A 46 4.72 -7.21 2.62
C TYR A 46 5.18 -5.77 2.50
N HIS A 47 4.74 -5.11 1.44
CA HIS A 47 4.87 -3.68 1.23
C HIS A 47 3.73 -3.15 0.36
N ILE A 48 3.49 -1.84 0.44
CA ILE A 48 2.53 -1.13 -0.39
C ILE A 48 3.27 -0.41 -1.50
N GLU A 49 2.74 -0.48 -2.71
CA GLU A 49 3.18 0.34 -3.84
C GLU A 49 2.02 1.23 -4.31
N THR A 50 2.33 2.47 -4.67
CA THR A 50 1.37 3.39 -5.29
C THR A 50 1.88 3.91 -6.63
N ILE A 51 0.98 4.22 -7.54
CA ILE A 51 1.29 4.82 -8.84
C ILE A 51 0.19 5.82 -9.22
N HIS A 52 0.60 6.96 -9.76
CA HIS A 52 -0.28 7.82 -10.54
C HIS A 52 -0.05 7.48 -12.01
N GLY A 53 -1.00 6.76 -12.61
CA GLY A 53 -0.91 6.24 -13.97
C GLY A 53 -0.93 7.33 -15.03
N SER A 54 -0.51 6.99 -16.25
CA SER A 54 -0.57 7.92 -17.40
C SER A 54 -2.00 8.24 -17.84
N ASP A 55 -2.95 7.39 -17.45
CA ASP A 55 -4.39 7.56 -17.57
C ASP A 55 -4.97 8.55 -16.53
N GLY A 56 -4.13 9.08 -15.62
CA GLY A 56 -4.53 9.92 -14.50
C GLY A 56 -5.06 9.13 -13.30
N VAL A 57 -5.22 7.80 -13.41
CA VAL A 57 -5.79 6.96 -12.37
C VAL A 57 -4.76 6.76 -11.26
N TYR A 58 -5.21 6.89 -10.02
CA TYR A 58 -4.40 6.57 -8.85
C TYR A 58 -4.59 5.10 -8.52
N LYS A 59 -3.51 4.33 -8.34
CA LYS A 59 -3.59 2.91 -7.95
C LYS A 59 -2.67 2.62 -6.78
N ALA A 60 -3.12 1.74 -5.89
CA ALA A 60 -2.31 1.23 -4.80
C ALA A 60 -2.50 -0.27 -4.66
N LYS A 61 -1.43 -0.98 -4.34
CA LYS A 61 -1.46 -2.43 -4.15
C LYS A 61 -0.59 -2.87 -2.99
N VAL A 62 -0.98 -3.96 -2.33
CA VAL A 62 -0.12 -4.69 -1.39
C VAL A 62 0.59 -5.79 -2.17
N VAL A 63 1.92 -5.75 -2.14
CA VAL A 63 2.78 -6.81 -2.66
C VAL A 63 3.19 -7.69 -1.48
N GLY A 64 3.06 -9.00 -1.64
CA GLY A 64 3.45 -10.00 -0.64
C GLY A 64 4.70 -10.79 -1.03
N PRO A 65 4.99 -11.89 -0.31
CA PRO A 65 6.15 -12.73 -0.57
C PRO A 65 6.18 -13.20 -2.03
N GLY A 66 7.37 -13.14 -2.65
CA GLY A 66 7.57 -13.51 -4.05
C GLY A 66 7.06 -12.50 -5.06
N GLY A 67 6.70 -11.27 -4.65
CA GLY A 67 6.26 -10.21 -5.56
C GLY A 67 4.79 -10.31 -6.00
N ALA A 68 4.02 -11.22 -5.41
CA ALA A 68 2.62 -11.39 -5.76
C ALA A 68 1.76 -10.25 -5.20
N THR A 69 0.97 -9.59 -6.06
CA THR A 69 -0.09 -8.67 -5.62
C THR A 69 -1.12 -9.45 -4.81
N LYS A 70 -1.44 -8.94 -3.62
CA LYS A 70 -2.44 -9.53 -2.72
C LYS A 70 -3.74 -8.75 -2.70
N VAL A 71 -3.64 -7.43 -2.76
CA VAL A 71 -4.78 -6.51 -2.73
C VAL A 71 -4.45 -5.35 -3.65
N GLU A 72 -5.43 -4.86 -4.40
CA GLU A 72 -5.30 -3.70 -5.27
C GLU A 72 -6.56 -2.84 -5.24
N VAL A 73 -6.35 -1.53 -5.20
CA VAL A 73 -7.37 -0.49 -5.21
C VAL A 73 -6.99 0.59 -6.21
N GLU A 74 -8.02 1.23 -6.76
CA GLU A 74 -7.87 2.31 -7.73
C GLU A 74 -8.86 3.42 -7.46
N TRP A 75 -8.50 4.64 -7.85
CA TRP A 75 -9.32 5.84 -7.79
C TRP A 75 -9.30 6.53 -9.15
N ALA A 76 -10.46 7.04 -9.57
CA ALA A 76 -10.65 7.66 -10.89
C ALA A 76 -9.70 8.84 -11.13
N ALA A 77 -9.43 9.12 -12.41
CA ALA A 77 -8.49 10.16 -12.82
C ALA A 77 -8.86 11.58 -12.35
N ALA A 78 -10.14 11.83 -12.07
CA ALA A 78 -10.64 13.12 -11.59
C ALA A 78 -10.60 13.26 -10.05
N THR A 79 -10.00 12.32 -9.31
CA THR A 79 -9.92 12.40 -7.85
C THR A 79 -9.06 13.58 -7.41
N ASN A 80 -9.72 14.63 -6.90
CA ASN A 80 -9.11 15.84 -6.35
C ASN A 80 -9.73 16.18 -4.98
N PRO A 81 -8.94 16.26 -3.89
CA PRO A 81 -7.50 16.03 -3.82
C PRO A 81 -7.14 14.55 -4.04
N ALA A 82 -5.90 14.29 -4.46
CA ALA A 82 -5.38 12.93 -4.58
C ALA A 82 -5.53 12.15 -3.25
N PRO A 83 -5.72 10.81 -3.29
CA PRO A 83 -5.93 10.05 -2.07
C PRO A 83 -4.73 10.17 -1.12
N THR A 84 -5.00 10.41 0.16
CA THR A 84 -3.97 10.47 1.21
C THR A 84 -3.49 9.06 1.58
N VAL A 85 -2.35 8.96 2.29
CA VAL A 85 -1.89 7.66 2.82
C VAL A 85 -2.97 6.98 3.66
N ALA A 86 -3.67 7.73 4.51
CA ALA A 86 -4.75 7.22 5.34
C ALA A 86 -5.87 6.60 4.49
N THR A 87 -6.28 7.31 3.43
CA THR A 87 -7.29 6.84 2.48
C THR A 87 -6.84 5.58 1.75
N VAL A 88 -5.58 5.54 1.31
CA VAL A 88 -5.00 4.38 0.63
C VAL A 88 -5.01 3.15 1.53
N ILE A 89 -4.49 3.27 2.76
CA ILE A 89 -4.42 2.15 3.71
C ILE A 89 -5.83 1.69 4.10
N ALA A 90 -6.77 2.61 4.33
CA ALA A 90 -8.16 2.26 4.64
C ALA A 90 -8.83 1.49 3.49
N ALA A 91 -8.63 1.92 2.24
CA ALA A 91 -9.17 1.24 1.07
C ALA A 91 -8.55 -0.17 0.89
N LEU A 92 -7.24 -0.30 1.08
CA LEU A 92 -6.56 -1.60 1.05
C LEU A 92 -7.07 -2.53 2.15
N LYS A 93 -7.29 -2.02 3.38
CA LYS A 93 -7.89 -2.78 4.49
C LYS A 93 -9.28 -3.30 4.15
N ALA A 94 -10.10 -2.48 3.49
CA ALA A 94 -11.46 -2.86 3.11
C ALA A 94 -11.52 -3.99 2.08
N LYS A 95 -10.42 -4.24 1.34
CA LYS A 95 -10.32 -5.30 0.33
C LYS A 95 -9.47 -6.52 0.77
N ALA A 96 -8.88 -6.50 1.96
CA ALA A 96 -7.92 -7.49 2.46
C ALA A 96 -8.55 -8.65 3.24
#